data_AF-A0AAW0AAH0-F1
#
_entry.id   AF-A0AAW0AAH0-F1
#
_cell.length_a   1.000
_cell.length_b   1.000
_cell.length_c   1.000
_cell.angle_alpha   90.00
_cell.angle_beta   90.00
_cell.angle_gamma   90.00
#
_symmetry.space_group_name_H-M   'P 1'
#
loop_
_entity.id
_entity.type
_entity.pdbx_description
1 polymer ?
#
loop_
_entity_poly.entity_id
_entity_poly.type
_entity_poly.pdbx_seq_one_letter_code
_entity_poly.pdbx_strand_id
1 'polypeptide(L)'
;MDASESAFVRAYGMHLMRPEKSWRPIVTVEVDKTLRHETVLGSDGQNINLKDCFYLPEATISSQVEIKIYYRSQSKKKGKKRVLVGTTSSSLGGLWKRHGREPKLTLQCQNHANRSVQSRGRPQKGALIHLRLRPPPSFTAAEANPGVSEEDEVEDGYASSSSSSSSSSPSTPSNDSDTLVPPFIEAQPPQPLRRRRRVRGYCVNSDEEPESYSETDDDDERKPLFDDDEEPPIPPTPVKISFNPIEWIAASLLPQYTERIEVPPESNFFERAISSFTFYGELKNAGCQDDFSMVFNRLQLEWTYTAGILVALAAVNTAVFSISPDSIFAISPVALGAVAASSVASGLGIACATWFLVRYAWVDVETFIARAEDMDISFTESSTRSYFFFALTSRLPSLLMLTSSISLMVFLAIVAWSAWPTAVIVGCFLVGLLMGLQFLVFSLMFVVKSVRKVLRFFAGLVMRPRKEEGEEMNEKC
;
A
#
# COMPACT_ATOMS: atom_id res chain seq x y z
N MET A 1 3.31 -41.65 -30.95
CA MET A 1 3.77 -41.34 -29.58
C MET A 1 3.29 -39.91 -29.35
N ASP A 2 2.04 -39.75 -28.97
CA ASP A 2 1.36 -38.46 -29.12
C ASP A 2 1.03 -37.95 -27.72
N ALA A 3 2.06 -37.51 -27.03
CA ALA A 3 1.93 -36.84 -25.75
C ALA A 3 1.56 -35.37 -26.02
N SER A 4 0.27 -35.10 -26.20
CA SER A 4 -0.21 -33.72 -26.34
C SER A 4 -0.58 -33.18 -24.96
N GLU A 5 0.29 -32.32 -24.41
CA GLU A 5 -0.04 -31.55 -23.21
C GLU A 5 -0.93 -30.37 -23.60
N SER A 6 -2.02 -30.16 -22.86
CA SER A 6 -2.85 -28.96 -22.99
C SER A 6 -2.55 -28.00 -21.85
N ALA A 7 -2.32 -26.73 -22.18
CA ALA A 7 -2.01 -25.72 -21.19
C ALA A 7 -3.06 -24.60 -21.16
N PHE A 8 -3.35 -24.10 -19.97
CA PHE A 8 -4.21 -22.93 -19.75
C PHE A 8 -3.45 -21.86 -18.97
N VAL A 9 -3.56 -20.60 -19.42
CA VAL A 9 -2.88 -19.44 -18.83
C VAL A 9 -3.89 -18.52 -18.16
N ARG A 10 -3.64 -18.20 -16.89
CA ARG A 10 -4.32 -17.10 -16.17
C ARG A 10 -3.29 -16.15 -15.58
N ALA A 11 -3.52 -14.85 -15.65
CA ALA A 11 -2.66 -13.86 -15.03
C ALA A 11 -3.40 -13.14 -13.90
N TYR A 12 -2.66 -12.75 -12.87
CA TYR A 12 -3.12 -12.01 -11.70
C TYR A 12 -2.16 -10.85 -11.42
N GLY A 13 -2.68 -9.75 -10.87
CA GLY A 13 -1.84 -8.60 -10.50
C GLY A 13 -1.26 -7.83 -11.70
N MET A 14 -1.78 -8.06 -12.91
CA MET A 14 -1.30 -7.38 -14.13
C MET A 14 -1.47 -5.86 -14.06
N HIS A 15 -2.46 -5.36 -13.31
CA HIS A 15 -2.66 -3.92 -13.10
C HIS A 15 -1.43 -3.22 -12.46
N LEU A 16 -0.61 -3.95 -11.69
CA LEU A 16 0.61 -3.43 -11.09
C LEU A 16 1.74 -3.24 -12.12
N MET A 17 1.67 -3.91 -13.27
CA MET A 17 2.65 -3.83 -14.36
C MET A 17 2.24 -2.85 -15.46
N ARG A 18 1.14 -2.11 -15.27
CA ARG A 18 0.49 -1.29 -16.28
C ARG A 18 1.41 -0.15 -16.77
N PRO A 19 1.89 -0.18 -18.03
CA PRO A 19 2.69 0.92 -18.57
C PRO A 19 1.85 2.14 -18.96
N GLU A 20 0.53 1.98 -19.19
CA GLU A 20 -0.39 3.04 -19.63
C GLU A 20 -1.81 2.90 -19.08
N LYS A 21 -2.55 4.01 -18.96
CA LYS A 21 -3.96 4.09 -18.47
C LYS A 21 -4.96 3.23 -19.25
N SER A 22 -4.62 2.68 -20.40
CA SER A 22 -5.35 1.58 -21.04
C SER A 22 -4.34 0.66 -21.71
N TRP A 23 -4.28 -0.60 -21.29
CA TRP A 23 -3.34 -1.56 -21.86
C TRP A 23 -4.03 -2.93 -21.98
N ARG A 24 -3.66 -3.70 -22.99
CA ARG A 24 -4.11 -5.08 -23.19
C ARG A 24 -2.85 -5.96 -23.23
N PRO A 25 -2.55 -6.71 -22.15
CA PRO A 25 -1.36 -7.54 -22.12
C PRO A 25 -1.47 -8.65 -23.16
N ILE A 26 -0.36 -8.92 -23.85
CA ILE A 26 -0.22 -10.00 -24.81
C ILE A 26 0.73 -11.01 -24.19
N VAL A 27 0.23 -12.17 -23.80
CA VAL A 27 1.06 -13.24 -23.24
C VAL A 27 1.49 -14.16 -24.37
N THR A 28 2.79 -14.33 -24.54
CA THR A 28 3.40 -15.27 -25.46
C THR A 28 4.05 -16.38 -24.65
N VAL A 29 3.65 -17.63 -24.90
CA VAL A 29 4.29 -18.82 -24.36
C VAL A 29 5.14 -19.43 -25.47
N GLU A 30 6.43 -19.57 -25.23
CA GLU A 30 7.42 -20.09 -26.16
C GLU A 30 8.06 -21.34 -25.56
N VAL A 31 8.04 -22.47 -26.27
CA VAL A 31 8.67 -23.73 -25.83
C VAL A 31 9.83 -24.04 -26.76
N ASP A 32 11.03 -24.17 -26.19
CA ASP A 32 12.28 -24.47 -26.91
C ASP A 32 12.57 -23.59 -28.14
N LYS A 33 12.00 -22.37 -28.18
CA LYS A 33 12.04 -21.42 -29.32
C LYS A 33 11.39 -21.89 -30.62
N THR A 34 10.75 -23.05 -30.62
CA THR A 34 10.12 -23.64 -31.81
C THR A 34 8.62 -23.39 -31.81
N LEU A 35 7.97 -23.66 -30.68
CA LEU A 35 6.52 -23.51 -30.54
C LEU A 35 6.19 -22.20 -29.86
N ARG A 36 5.34 -21.39 -30.50
CA ARG A 36 4.89 -20.11 -29.99
C ARG A 36 3.37 -20.03 -29.96
N HIS A 37 2.80 -19.90 -28.77
CA HIS A 37 1.39 -19.61 -28.58
C HIS A 37 1.21 -18.20 -28.03
N GLU A 38 0.21 -17.48 -28.51
CA GLU A 38 -0.06 -16.09 -28.13
C GLU A 38 -1.52 -15.91 -27.74
N THR A 39 -1.76 -15.32 -26.57
CA THR A 39 -3.08 -14.99 -26.05
C THR A 39 -3.12 -13.52 -25.64
N VAL A 40 -4.17 -12.82 -26.07
CA VAL A 40 -4.42 -11.43 -25.66
C VAL A 40 -5.34 -11.45 -24.44
N LEU A 41 -4.89 -10.82 -23.35
CA LEU A 41 -5.65 -10.68 -22.13
C LEU A 41 -6.51 -9.40 -22.15
N GLY A 42 -7.56 -9.39 -21.34
CA GLY A 42 -8.34 -8.21 -21.00
C GLY A 42 -7.50 -7.15 -20.28
N SER A 43 -8.04 -5.94 -20.15
CA SER A 43 -7.35 -4.81 -19.50
C SER A 43 -7.04 -5.03 -18.02
N ASP A 44 -7.79 -5.92 -17.38
CA ASP A 44 -7.60 -6.38 -15.99
C ASP A 44 -6.62 -7.56 -15.88
N GLY A 45 -6.15 -8.10 -17.01
CA GLY A 45 -5.30 -9.29 -17.07
C GLY A 45 -6.07 -10.61 -17.10
N GLN A 46 -7.39 -10.60 -17.18
CA GLN A 46 -8.15 -11.84 -17.32
C GLN A 46 -8.14 -12.33 -18.77
N ASN A 47 -7.98 -13.64 -18.96
CA ASN A 47 -8.12 -14.24 -20.27
C ASN A 47 -9.62 -14.37 -20.59
N ILE A 48 -10.11 -13.59 -21.56
CA ILE A 48 -11.52 -13.64 -22.00
C ILE A 48 -11.86 -15.04 -22.55
N ASN A 49 -10.86 -15.71 -23.15
CA ASN A 49 -10.99 -17.04 -23.73
C ASN A 49 -10.50 -18.11 -22.76
N LEU A 50 -11.15 -18.25 -21.59
CA LEU A 50 -10.79 -19.28 -20.59
C LEU A 50 -10.86 -20.73 -21.12
N LYS A 51 -11.50 -20.94 -22.27
CA LYS A 51 -11.66 -22.25 -22.91
C LYS A 51 -10.56 -22.60 -23.90
N ASP A 52 -9.75 -21.61 -24.30
CA ASP A 52 -8.72 -21.85 -25.30
C ASP A 52 -7.54 -22.59 -24.65
N CYS A 53 -7.33 -23.82 -25.09
CA CYS A 53 -6.25 -24.68 -24.65
C CYS A 53 -5.33 -24.87 -25.86
N PHE A 54 -4.04 -24.59 -25.69
CA PHE A 54 -3.06 -24.87 -26.73
C PHE A 54 -2.32 -26.16 -26.45
N TYR A 55 -1.99 -26.87 -27.51
CA TYR A 55 -1.25 -28.12 -27.46
C TYR A 55 0.25 -27.86 -27.64
N LEU A 56 1.05 -28.57 -26.84
CA LEU A 56 2.51 -28.56 -26.93
C LEU A 56 2.98 -29.85 -27.64
N PRO A 57 3.04 -29.90 -28.98
CA PRO A 57 3.58 -31.06 -29.68
C PRO A 57 5.07 -31.23 -29.33
N GLU A 58 5.48 -32.48 -29.09
CA GLU A 58 6.89 -32.88 -28.92
C GLU A 58 7.62 -32.28 -27.72
N ALA A 59 6.90 -31.67 -26.76
CA ALA A 59 7.51 -31.14 -25.56
C ALA A 59 8.02 -32.28 -24.65
N THR A 60 9.28 -32.19 -24.25
CA THR A 60 9.90 -33.12 -23.32
C THR A 60 9.91 -32.52 -21.90
N ILE A 61 10.11 -33.35 -20.87
CA ILE A 61 10.24 -32.88 -19.47
C ILE A 61 11.40 -31.87 -19.33
N SER A 62 12.43 -31.99 -20.16
CA SER A 62 13.58 -31.08 -20.24
C SER A 62 13.31 -29.78 -21.02
N SER A 63 12.21 -29.68 -21.76
CA SER A 63 11.88 -28.51 -22.55
C SER A 63 11.75 -27.26 -21.69
N GLN A 64 12.29 -26.15 -22.18
CA GLN A 64 12.24 -24.85 -21.52
C GLN A 64 11.01 -24.08 -21.99
N VAL A 65 10.17 -23.70 -21.04
CA VAL A 65 8.99 -22.86 -21.28
C VAL A 65 9.36 -21.43 -20.89
N GLU A 66 9.38 -20.54 -21.88
CA GLU A 66 9.58 -19.10 -21.71
C GLU A 66 8.25 -18.35 -21.89
N ILE A 67 7.83 -17.60 -20.88
CA ILE A 67 6.60 -16.81 -20.91
C ILE A 67 6.97 -15.34 -20.98
N LYS A 68 6.63 -14.69 -22.09
CA LYS A 68 6.88 -13.26 -22.35
C LYS A 68 5.56 -12.50 -22.32
N ILE A 69 5.55 -11.38 -21.60
CA ILE A 69 4.42 -10.44 -21.62
C ILE A 69 4.82 -9.25 -22.45
N TYR A 70 4.04 -9.01 -23.48
CA TYR A 70 4.13 -7.83 -24.32
C TYR A 70 2.96 -6.89 -24.08
N TYR A 71 3.18 -5.65 -24.46
CA TYR A 71 2.17 -4.62 -24.57
C TYR A 71 2.29 -3.93 -25.92
N ARG A 72 1.17 -3.48 -26.46
CA ARG A 72 1.12 -2.73 -27.72
C ARG A 72 0.36 -1.44 -27.49
N SER A 73 0.99 -0.32 -27.83
CA SER A 73 0.34 0.99 -27.75
C SER A 73 -0.86 1.08 -28.66
N GLN A 74 -1.94 1.64 -28.13
CA GLN A 74 -3.17 1.88 -28.88
C GLN A 74 -3.14 3.22 -29.64
N SER A 75 -2.08 4.01 -29.50
CA SER A 75 -1.97 5.28 -30.23
C SER A 75 -1.94 5.06 -31.73
N LYS A 76 -2.90 5.66 -32.45
CA LYS A 76 -3.01 5.59 -33.92
C LYS A 76 -1.74 6.12 -34.64
N LYS A 77 -0.93 6.96 -33.98
CA LYS A 77 0.26 7.61 -34.57
C LYS A 77 1.59 6.89 -34.30
N LYS A 78 1.67 5.98 -33.33
CA LYS A 78 2.91 5.22 -33.05
C LYS A 78 2.77 3.80 -33.58
N GLY A 79 3.76 3.37 -34.38
CA GLY A 79 3.77 2.09 -35.07
C GLY A 79 3.48 0.90 -34.15
N LYS A 80 3.00 -0.20 -34.76
CA LYS A 80 2.56 -1.47 -34.14
C LYS A 80 3.64 -2.24 -33.35
N LYS A 81 4.68 -1.58 -32.84
CA LYS A 81 5.80 -2.21 -32.12
C LYS A 81 5.31 -2.70 -30.76
N ARG A 82 5.58 -3.97 -30.49
CA ARG A 82 5.33 -4.60 -29.18
C ARG A 82 6.48 -4.28 -28.24
N VAL A 83 6.17 -3.92 -27.01
CA VAL A 83 7.12 -3.65 -25.94
C VAL A 83 7.07 -4.80 -24.94
N LEU A 84 8.23 -5.40 -24.64
CA LEU A 84 8.34 -6.46 -23.63
C LEU A 84 8.27 -5.84 -22.23
N VAL A 85 7.31 -6.29 -21.42
CA VAL A 85 7.06 -5.78 -20.06
C VAL A 85 7.62 -6.73 -18.99
N GLY A 86 7.64 -8.03 -19.27
CA GLY A 86 8.22 -9.03 -18.37
C GLY A 86 8.46 -10.35 -19.08
N THR A 87 9.42 -11.12 -18.57
CA THR A 87 9.70 -12.48 -19.02
C THR A 87 9.95 -13.38 -17.81
N THR A 88 9.56 -14.65 -17.90
CA THR A 88 9.96 -15.69 -16.95
C THR A 88 10.21 -16.99 -17.71
N SER A 89 11.15 -17.80 -17.24
CA SER A 89 11.46 -19.10 -17.84
C SER A 89 11.47 -20.19 -16.78
N SER A 90 11.01 -21.39 -17.16
CA SER A 90 11.08 -22.58 -16.33
C SER A 90 11.09 -23.83 -17.20
N SER A 91 11.83 -24.86 -16.78
CA SER A 91 11.71 -26.19 -17.39
C SER A 91 10.30 -26.74 -17.16
N LEU A 92 9.75 -27.44 -18.16
CA LEU A 92 8.44 -28.10 -18.10
C LEU A 92 8.37 -29.11 -16.93
N GLY A 93 9.43 -29.90 -16.72
CA GLY A 93 9.53 -30.80 -15.57
C GLY A 93 9.53 -30.10 -14.21
N GLY A 94 10.12 -28.90 -14.13
CA GLY A 94 10.07 -28.07 -12.93
C GLY A 94 8.65 -27.55 -12.64
N LEU A 95 7.87 -27.27 -13.67
CA LEU A 95 6.45 -26.90 -13.56
C LEU A 95 5.59 -28.09 -13.17
N TRP A 96 5.89 -29.25 -13.76
CA TRP A 96 5.22 -30.51 -13.47
C TRP A 96 5.33 -30.91 -11.99
N LYS A 97 6.54 -30.87 -11.44
CA LYS A 97 6.79 -31.14 -10.01
C LYS A 97 6.02 -30.21 -9.06
N ARG A 98 5.60 -29.03 -9.52
CA ARG A 98 4.80 -28.06 -8.75
C ARG A 98 3.30 -28.21 -8.98
N HIS A 99 2.87 -29.00 -9.97
CA HIS A 99 1.47 -29.11 -10.39
C HIS A 99 0.53 -29.61 -9.26
N GLY A 100 1.05 -30.38 -8.30
CA GLY A 100 0.30 -30.84 -7.12
C GLY A 100 0.05 -29.79 -6.01
N ARG A 101 0.67 -28.61 -6.07
CA ARG A 101 0.58 -27.56 -5.03
C ARG A 101 0.06 -26.20 -5.54
N GLU A 102 -0.69 -26.20 -6.65
CA GLU A 102 -0.99 -25.05 -7.49
C GLU A 102 0.27 -24.53 -8.24
N PRO A 103 0.43 -24.83 -9.54
CA PRO A 103 1.58 -24.39 -10.33
C PRO A 103 1.55 -22.87 -10.55
N LYS A 104 2.03 -22.12 -9.56
CA LYS A 104 2.19 -20.67 -9.60
C LYS A 104 3.57 -20.32 -10.16
N LEU A 105 3.57 -19.64 -11.31
CA LEU A 105 4.74 -19.00 -11.90
C LEU A 105 4.72 -17.52 -11.52
N THR A 106 5.56 -17.14 -10.57
CA THR A 106 5.75 -15.72 -10.26
C THR A 106 6.55 -15.08 -11.38
N LEU A 107 6.02 -14.01 -11.98
CA LEU A 107 6.77 -13.25 -12.98
C LEU A 107 7.72 -12.32 -12.25
N GLN A 108 8.99 -12.37 -12.64
CA GLN A 108 9.92 -11.34 -12.25
C GLN A 108 9.89 -10.27 -13.34
N CYS A 109 9.34 -9.10 -13.02
CA CYS A 109 9.31 -7.97 -13.94
C CYS A 109 10.75 -7.46 -14.14
N GLN A 110 11.45 -7.98 -15.14
CA GLN A 110 12.70 -7.39 -15.59
C GLN A 110 12.37 -6.34 -16.65
N ASN A 111 12.29 -5.09 -16.22
CA ASN A 111 12.19 -3.97 -17.15
C ASN A 111 13.55 -3.82 -17.85
N HIS A 112 13.70 -4.48 -19.00
CA HIS A 112 14.98 -4.63 -19.69
C HIS A 112 15.58 -3.31 -20.20
N ALA A 113 14.78 -2.24 -20.22
CA ALA A 113 15.17 -0.93 -20.74
C ALA A 113 15.90 -0.04 -19.72
N ASN A 114 15.74 -0.23 -18.40
CA ASN A 114 16.29 0.69 -17.39
C ASN A 114 16.95 -0.07 -16.23
N ARG A 115 18.14 -0.62 -16.46
CA ARG A 115 18.97 -1.23 -15.38
C ARG A 115 19.58 -0.19 -14.42
N SER A 116 19.37 1.10 -14.60
CA SER A 116 20.13 2.14 -13.88
C SER A 116 19.46 2.78 -12.66
N VAL A 117 18.17 2.51 -12.36
CA VAL A 117 17.53 3.11 -11.19
C VAL A 117 16.70 2.07 -10.44
N GLN A 118 17.38 1.25 -9.63
CA GLN A 118 16.74 0.56 -8.53
C GLN A 118 16.36 1.61 -7.47
N SER A 119 15.16 2.19 -7.61
CA SER A 119 14.57 2.94 -6.51
C SER A 119 14.46 2.00 -5.31
N ARG A 120 14.84 2.49 -4.12
CA ARG A 120 14.86 1.77 -2.82
C ARG A 120 13.46 1.38 -2.30
N GLY A 121 12.53 1.05 -3.19
CA GLY A 121 11.22 0.53 -2.84
C GLY A 121 11.28 -0.98 -2.59
N ARG A 122 10.56 -1.45 -1.57
CA ARG A 122 10.34 -2.87 -1.28
C ARG A 122 9.83 -3.55 -2.57
N PRO A 123 10.37 -4.72 -2.99
CA PRO A 123 9.90 -5.39 -4.19
C PRO A 123 8.40 -5.64 -4.07
N GLN A 124 7.61 -4.91 -4.87
CA GLN A 124 6.18 -5.20 -4.97
C GLN A 124 6.06 -6.64 -5.45
N LYS A 125 5.26 -7.46 -4.75
CA LYS A 125 4.95 -8.83 -5.18
C LYS A 125 4.37 -8.70 -6.59
N GLY A 126 5.18 -9.02 -7.61
CA GLY A 126 4.90 -8.72 -9.01
C GLY A 126 3.67 -9.44 -9.54
N ALA A 127 3.37 -9.27 -10.83
CA ALA A 127 2.31 -10.04 -11.44
C ALA A 127 2.59 -11.55 -11.35
N LEU A 128 1.53 -12.34 -11.29
CA LEU A 128 1.62 -13.79 -11.14
C LEU A 128 0.89 -14.45 -12.30
N ILE A 129 1.57 -15.32 -13.03
CA ILE A 129 0.94 -16.17 -14.04
C ILE A 129 0.72 -17.56 -13.45
N HIS A 130 -0.48 -18.05 -13.58
CA HIS A 130 -0.86 -19.39 -13.25
C HIS A 130 -0.98 -20.18 -14.55
N LEU A 131 -0.08 -21.15 -14.72
CA LEU A 131 -0.07 -22.05 -15.88
C LEU A 131 -0.57 -23.41 -15.39
N ARG A 132 -1.73 -23.84 -15.86
CA ARG A 132 -2.22 -25.22 -15.62
C ARG A 132 -1.79 -26.09 -16.77
N LEU A 133 -1.11 -27.19 -16.46
CA LEU A 133 -0.60 -28.17 -17.44
C LEU A 133 -1.43 -29.44 -17.30
N ARG A 134 -2.00 -29.94 -18.38
CA ARG A 134 -2.68 -31.24 -18.36
C ARG A 134 -1.66 -32.31 -18.79
N PRO A 135 -1.47 -33.39 -18.00
CA PRO A 135 -0.56 -34.45 -18.37
C PRO A 135 -1.05 -35.15 -19.64
N PRO A 136 -0.13 -35.72 -20.43
CA PRO A 136 -0.49 -36.73 -21.41
C PRO A 136 -1.17 -37.92 -20.72
N PRO A 137 -2.17 -38.58 -21.33
CA PRO A 137 -2.86 -39.73 -20.75
C PRO A 137 -1.92 -40.85 -20.29
N SER A 138 -0.78 -41.00 -20.97
CA SER A 138 0.25 -42.01 -20.68
C SER A 138 0.92 -41.85 -19.32
N PHE A 139 0.99 -40.63 -18.77
CA PHE A 139 1.59 -40.39 -17.45
C PHE A 139 0.71 -40.90 -16.31
N THR A 140 -0.60 -40.70 -16.45
CA THR A 140 -1.59 -41.17 -15.47
C THR A 140 -1.69 -42.68 -15.38
N ALA A 141 -1.36 -43.41 -16.45
CA ALA A 141 -1.42 -44.87 -16.47
C ALA A 141 -0.27 -45.54 -15.68
N ALA A 142 0.87 -44.87 -15.50
CA ALA A 142 2.03 -45.42 -14.80
C ALA A 142 1.92 -45.34 -13.26
N GLU A 143 1.18 -44.38 -12.72
CA GLU A 143 0.98 -44.24 -11.26
C GLU A 143 -0.18 -45.10 -10.71
N ALA A 144 -1.00 -45.72 -11.58
CA ALA A 144 -2.20 -46.45 -11.16
C ALA A 144 -1.96 -47.94 -10.77
N ASN A 145 -0.70 -48.39 -10.69
CA ASN A 145 -0.35 -49.74 -10.17
C ASN A 145 0.34 -49.66 -8.79
N PRO A 146 -0.39 -49.43 -7.69
CA PRO A 146 0.14 -49.53 -6.33
C PRO A 146 0.09 -51.00 -5.86
N GLY A 147 0.81 -51.89 -6.54
CA GLY A 147 0.75 -53.31 -6.19
C GLY A 147 1.87 -54.13 -6.79
N VAL A 148 3.08 -54.01 -6.23
CA VAL A 148 3.98 -55.15 -5.96
C VAL A 148 4.89 -54.76 -4.78
N SER A 149 4.88 -55.65 -3.80
CA SER A 149 5.70 -55.82 -2.59
C SER A 149 7.18 -56.13 -2.88
N GLU A 150 8.07 -55.62 -2.03
CA GLU A 150 9.43 -56.12 -1.67
C GLU A 150 9.82 -55.26 -0.44
N GLU A 151 9.68 -55.68 0.83
CA GLU A 151 10.34 -56.75 1.61
C GLU A 151 11.89 -56.69 1.63
N ASP A 152 12.41 -56.56 2.87
CA ASP A 152 13.75 -56.88 3.41
C ASP A 152 14.97 -56.02 2.99
N GLU A 153 15.95 -55.63 3.81
CA GLU A 153 16.45 -55.85 5.19
C GLU A 153 17.50 -54.70 5.43
N VAL A 154 17.76 -54.11 6.60
CA VAL A 154 18.73 -54.46 7.68
C VAL A 154 18.70 -53.23 8.63
N GLU A 155 18.23 -53.34 9.88
CA GLU A 155 18.96 -53.61 11.14
C GLU A 155 19.80 -52.43 11.73
N ASP A 156 19.81 -52.39 13.06
CA ASP A 156 20.42 -51.44 14.03
C ASP A 156 19.62 -50.15 14.31
N GLY A 157 18.98 -49.92 15.46
CA GLY A 157 19.18 -50.45 16.80
C GLY A 157 19.55 -49.33 17.76
N TYR A 158 18.59 -48.74 18.49
CA TYR A 158 18.76 -48.42 19.93
C TYR A 158 17.44 -47.95 20.57
N ALA A 159 17.24 -48.48 21.77
CA ALA A 159 16.04 -48.39 22.61
C ALA A 159 15.74 -46.98 23.15
N SER A 160 14.47 -46.72 23.46
CA SER A 160 14.02 -46.44 24.84
C SER A 160 12.49 -46.32 24.93
N SER A 161 11.95 -47.12 25.84
CA SER A 161 10.58 -47.31 26.28
C SER A 161 9.94 -46.11 27.01
N SER A 162 8.67 -45.85 26.73
CA SER A 162 7.67 -45.56 27.78
C SER A 162 6.25 -45.66 27.21
N SER A 163 5.65 -46.85 27.36
CA SER A 163 4.23 -47.12 27.20
C SER A 163 3.50 -46.91 28.53
N SER A 164 2.38 -46.19 28.52
CA SER A 164 1.29 -46.46 29.45
C SER A 164 -0.04 -46.04 28.84
N SER A 165 -0.75 -47.07 28.38
CA SER A 165 -2.18 -47.14 28.09
C SER A 165 -3.03 -46.93 29.35
N SER A 166 -4.18 -46.25 29.21
CA SER A 166 -5.41 -46.69 29.87
C SER A 166 -6.64 -45.94 29.33
N SER A 167 -7.44 -46.70 28.60
CA SER A 167 -8.84 -46.48 28.28
C SER A 167 -9.73 -46.60 29.53
N SER A 168 -10.66 -45.65 29.74
CA SER A 168 -11.93 -45.92 30.45
C SER A 168 -12.91 -44.75 30.37
N SER A 169 -14.06 -45.00 29.79
CA SER A 169 -15.38 -44.41 30.07
C SER A 169 -16.38 -45.56 29.88
N PRO A 170 -17.61 -45.56 30.42
CA PRO A 170 -18.31 -44.54 31.23
C PRO A 170 -19.02 -45.11 32.49
N SER A 171 -19.47 -44.24 33.40
CA SER A 171 -20.57 -44.57 34.32
C SER A 171 -21.25 -43.32 34.88
N THR A 172 -22.57 -43.26 34.65
CA THR A 172 -23.59 -42.45 35.34
C THR A 172 -23.66 -42.77 36.85
N PRO A 173 -24.17 -41.85 37.69
CA PRO A 173 -25.54 -42.08 38.20
C PRO A 173 -26.40 -40.82 38.48
N SER A 174 -27.71 -41.05 38.31
CA SER A 174 -28.90 -40.63 39.09
C SER A 174 -29.11 -39.19 39.62
N ASN A 175 -30.27 -38.65 39.20
CA ASN A 175 -31.31 -37.94 39.97
C ASN A 175 -30.89 -36.96 41.07
N ASP A 176 -31.24 -35.69 40.86
CA ASP A 176 -32.23 -35.07 41.75
C ASP A 176 -33.14 -34.09 41.01
N SER A 177 -34.42 -34.19 41.37
CA SER A 177 -35.52 -33.40 40.84
C SER A 177 -35.50 -32.03 41.50
N ASP A 178 -35.61 -30.95 40.73
CA ASP A 178 -36.46 -29.86 41.17
C ASP A 178 -37.14 -29.16 40.00
N THR A 179 -38.45 -29.11 40.16
CA THR A 179 -39.43 -28.45 39.30
C THR A 179 -39.25 -26.95 39.46
N LEU A 180 -39.34 -26.15 38.39
CA LEU A 180 -40.05 -24.86 38.34
C LEU A 180 -39.93 -24.22 36.93
N VAL A 181 -41.06 -24.23 36.22
CA VAL A 181 -41.58 -23.22 35.26
C VAL A 181 -40.74 -22.88 34.00
N PRO A 182 -41.17 -23.28 32.79
CA PRO A 182 -40.70 -22.65 31.56
C PRO A 182 -41.40 -21.29 31.34
N PRO A 183 -40.67 -20.25 30.89
CA PRO A 183 -41.29 -18.99 30.51
C PRO A 183 -42.02 -19.13 29.18
N PHE A 184 -43.14 -18.41 29.13
CA PHE A 184 -44.03 -18.13 28.00
C PHE A 184 -43.27 -17.94 26.67
N ILE A 185 -43.51 -18.83 25.69
CA ILE A 185 -43.08 -18.65 24.30
C ILE A 185 -44.05 -17.69 23.65
N GLU A 186 -43.64 -16.44 23.50
CA GLU A 186 -44.35 -15.44 22.73
C GLU A 186 -44.17 -15.75 21.23
N ALA A 187 -45.31 -15.96 20.55
CA ALA A 187 -45.37 -16.35 19.15
C ALA A 187 -44.79 -15.25 18.24
N GLN A 188 -43.67 -15.56 17.59
CA GLN A 188 -43.04 -14.71 16.60
C GLN A 188 -43.88 -14.70 15.30
N PRO A 189 -44.25 -13.54 14.72
CA PRO A 189 -45.00 -13.50 13.47
C PRO A 189 -44.13 -13.95 12.27
N PRO A 190 -44.75 -14.53 11.23
CA PRO A 190 -44.04 -15.15 10.12
C PRO A 190 -43.24 -14.12 9.31
N GLN A 191 -41.93 -14.36 9.16
CA GLN A 191 -41.05 -13.54 8.34
C GLN A 191 -41.45 -13.61 6.86
N PRO A 192 -41.58 -12.48 6.16
CA PRO A 192 -41.87 -12.48 4.73
C PRO A 192 -40.66 -12.95 3.93
N LEU A 193 -40.91 -13.96 3.09
CA LEU A 193 -39.98 -14.55 2.14
C LEU A 193 -39.19 -13.47 1.37
N ARG A 194 -37.86 -13.53 1.50
CA ARG A 194 -36.89 -12.71 0.78
C ARG A 194 -37.15 -12.79 -0.74
N ARG A 195 -37.69 -11.72 -1.29
CA ARG A 195 -37.94 -11.53 -2.73
C ARG A 195 -36.60 -11.52 -3.46
N ARG A 196 -36.29 -12.64 -4.13
CA ARG A 196 -35.12 -12.83 -5.00
C ARG A 196 -35.17 -11.78 -6.12
N ARG A 197 -34.30 -10.76 -6.06
CA ARG A 197 -34.16 -9.76 -7.15
C ARG A 197 -33.72 -10.48 -8.42
N ARG A 198 -34.53 -10.33 -9.48
CA ARG A 198 -34.21 -10.80 -10.83
C ARG A 198 -32.97 -10.06 -11.32
N VAL A 199 -31.97 -10.82 -11.78
CA VAL A 199 -30.77 -10.31 -12.44
C VAL A 199 -31.21 -9.67 -13.76
N ARG A 200 -30.94 -8.37 -13.91
CA ARG A 200 -31.16 -7.61 -15.14
C ARG A 200 -30.04 -8.00 -16.11
N GLY A 201 -30.39 -8.73 -17.16
CA GLY A 201 -29.45 -9.07 -18.24
C GLY A 201 -29.03 -7.80 -18.99
N TYR A 202 -27.75 -7.70 -19.33
CA TYR A 202 -27.25 -6.67 -20.22
C TYR A 202 -27.54 -7.10 -21.66
N CYS A 203 -28.31 -6.30 -22.40
CA CYS A 203 -28.44 -6.44 -23.85
C CYS A 203 -27.11 -6.04 -24.50
N VAL A 204 -26.54 -6.98 -25.26
CA VAL A 204 -25.53 -6.72 -26.27
C VAL A 204 -26.29 -6.42 -27.56
N ASN A 205 -26.56 -5.14 -27.84
CA ASN A 205 -26.87 -4.70 -29.20
C ASN A 205 -25.51 -4.42 -29.86
N SER A 206 -25.06 -5.26 -30.78
CA SER A 206 -25.45 -5.34 -32.20
C SER A 206 -24.97 -4.10 -32.97
N ASP A 207 -24.03 -4.38 -33.86
CA ASP A 207 -23.53 -3.56 -34.95
C ASP A 207 -24.64 -2.90 -35.78
N GLU A 208 -24.19 -1.94 -36.59
CA GLU A 208 -24.83 -1.26 -37.73
C GLU A 208 -25.35 0.17 -37.45
N GLU A 209 -24.44 1.14 -37.57
CA GLU A 209 -24.82 2.46 -38.10
C GLU A 209 -24.38 2.57 -39.56
N PRO A 210 -25.31 2.87 -40.50
CA PRO A 210 -25.00 3.06 -41.91
C PRO A 210 -24.45 4.47 -42.18
N GLU A 211 -23.55 4.51 -43.15
CA GLU A 211 -23.09 5.71 -43.83
C GLU A 211 -24.28 6.55 -44.31
N SER A 212 -24.37 7.81 -43.87
CA SER A 212 -25.19 8.83 -44.51
C SER A 212 -24.30 9.96 -44.99
N TYR A 213 -24.10 9.97 -46.30
CA TYR A 213 -23.62 11.08 -47.09
C TYR A 213 -24.57 12.28 -46.90
N SER A 214 -24.02 13.45 -46.60
CA SER A 214 -24.67 14.72 -46.92
C SER A 214 -23.61 15.65 -47.47
N GLU A 215 -23.59 15.72 -48.80
CA GLU A 215 -23.07 16.85 -49.55
C GLU A 215 -23.78 18.12 -49.09
N THR A 216 -23.00 19.11 -48.67
CA THR A 216 -23.37 20.52 -48.76
C THR A 216 -22.11 21.24 -49.19
N ASP A 217 -22.06 21.50 -50.50
CA ASP A 217 -21.44 22.69 -51.05
C ASP A 217 -22.02 23.91 -50.32
N ASP A 218 -21.13 24.81 -49.91
CA ASP A 218 -21.20 26.25 -50.18
C ASP A 218 -20.45 27.05 -49.10
N ASP A 219 -19.51 27.84 -49.63
CA ASP A 219 -19.15 29.20 -49.24
C ASP A 219 -18.20 29.50 -48.07
N ASP A 220 -17.28 30.40 -48.46
CA ASP A 220 -16.48 31.34 -47.68
C ASP A 220 -15.13 30.89 -47.09
N GLU A 221 -14.14 30.92 -47.99
CA GLU A 221 -12.79 31.39 -47.68
C GLU A 221 -12.81 32.73 -46.92
N ARG A 222 -12.64 32.68 -45.60
CA ARG A 222 -12.03 33.79 -44.85
C ARG A 222 -10.77 33.32 -44.12
N LYS A 223 -9.64 33.60 -44.77
CA LYS A 223 -8.32 33.63 -44.12
C LYS A 223 -8.35 34.66 -42.99
N PRO A 224 -8.00 34.31 -41.74
CA PRO A 224 -7.61 35.33 -40.77
C PRO A 224 -6.26 35.91 -41.22
N LEU A 225 -6.27 37.18 -41.64
CA LEU A 225 -5.07 38.02 -41.60
C LEU A 225 -4.63 38.04 -40.13
N PHE A 226 -3.46 37.48 -39.86
CA PHE A 226 -2.70 37.85 -38.68
C PHE A 226 -2.01 39.18 -39.01
N ASP A 227 -2.39 40.22 -38.29
CA ASP A 227 -1.64 41.48 -38.21
C ASP A 227 -0.27 41.17 -37.59
N ASP A 228 0.78 41.39 -38.38
CA ASP A 228 2.15 41.55 -37.89
C ASP A 228 2.24 42.92 -37.20
N ASP A 229 1.83 42.97 -35.93
CA ASP A 229 2.23 44.06 -35.04
C ASP A 229 3.66 43.78 -34.54
N GLU A 230 4.61 44.51 -35.12
CA GLU A 230 5.99 44.67 -34.64
C GLU A 230 5.97 45.13 -33.17
N GLU A 231 6.14 44.19 -32.24
CA GLU A 231 6.47 44.50 -30.85
C GLU A 231 7.93 44.95 -30.77
N PRO A 232 8.23 46.18 -30.29
CA PRO A 232 9.60 46.70 -30.27
C PRO A 232 10.49 45.90 -29.30
N PRO A 233 11.78 45.72 -29.62
CA PRO A 233 12.70 44.92 -28.82
C PRO A 233 12.88 45.54 -27.42
N ILE A 234 12.39 44.83 -26.40
CA ILE A 234 12.60 45.16 -25.00
C ILE A 234 14.11 45.03 -24.71
N PRO A 235 14.79 46.11 -24.26
CA PRO A 235 16.21 46.03 -23.93
C PRO A 235 16.43 45.10 -22.74
N PRO A 236 17.53 44.32 -22.72
CA PRO A 236 17.84 43.40 -21.64
C PRO A 236 18.01 44.18 -20.34
N THR A 237 17.04 44.07 -19.44
CA THR A 237 17.18 44.57 -18.08
C THR A 237 18.19 43.69 -17.35
N PRO A 238 19.21 44.28 -16.69
CA PRO A 238 20.18 43.52 -15.94
C PRO A 238 19.49 42.84 -14.77
N VAL A 239 19.41 41.51 -14.83
CA VAL A 239 18.93 40.66 -13.74
C VAL A 239 19.85 40.91 -12.54
N LYS A 240 19.33 41.66 -11.56
CA LYS A 240 20.01 41.93 -10.29
C LYS A 240 19.95 40.64 -9.47
N ILE A 241 20.95 39.77 -9.65
CA ILE A 241 21.14 38.58 -8.82
C ILE A 241 21.49 39.06 -7.41
N SER A 242 20.48 39.18 -6.57
CA SER A 242 20.61 39.41 -5.15
C SER A 242 21.17 38.15 -4.51
N PHE A 243 22.50 38.09 -4.34
CA PHE A 243 23.16 37.07 -3.54
C PHE A 243 22.73 37.24 -2.09
N ASN A 244 21.81 36.39 -1.62
CA ASN A 244 21.58 36.21 -0.19
C ASN A 244 22.78 35.42 0.37
N PRO A 245 23.57 35.99 1.31
CA PRO A 245 24.79 35.36 1.80
C PRO A 245 24.47 34.33 2.90
N ILE A 246 23.60 33.35 2.62
CA ILE A 246 23.46 32.11 3.41
C ILE A 246 23.11 30.94 2.46
N GLU A 247 23.84 30.80 1.35
CA GLU A 247 23.83 29.55 0.56
C GLU A 247 24.91 28.61 1.09
N TRP A 248 24.49 27.81 2.06
CA TRP A 248 25.14 26.60 2.50
C TRP A 248 25.25 25.60 1.35
N ILE A 249 26.47 25.54 0.82
CA ILE A 249 27.00 24.56 -0.14
C ILE A 249 26.69 23.13 0.33
N ALA A 250 25.84 22.40 -0.42
CA ALA A 250 26.20 21.12 -1.07
C ALA A 250 24.97 20.33 -1.56
N ALA A 251 24.88 20.13 -2.88
CA ALA A 251 24.70 18.83 -3.59
C ALA A 251 23.85 18.96 -4.88
N SER A 252 24.34 19.69 -5.90
CA SER A 252 23.81 19.58 -7.28
C SER A 252 24.88 19.05 -8.24
N LEU A 253 25.03 17.73 -8.25
CA LEU A 253 25.70 17.00 -9.35
C LEU A 253 24.88 15.77 -9.77
N LEU A 254 23.55 15.87 -9.63
CA LEU A 254 22.60 14.93 -10.24
C LEU A 254 22.00 15.59 -11.49
N PRO A 255 21.73 14.83 -12.57
CA PRO A 255 21.21 15.39 -13.82
C PRO A 255 19.91 16.16 -13.57
N GLN A 256 19.91 17.45 -13.92
CA GLN A 256 18.74 18.33 -13.89
C GLN A 256 17.78 17.94 -15.02
N TYR A 257 17.12 16.80 -14.90
CA TYR A 257 15.78 16.62 -15.45
C TYR A 257 14.79 17.04 -14.36
N THR A 258 14.85 18.32 -13.97
CA THR A 258 13.82 18.91 -13.13
C THR A 258 12.64 19.20 -14.05
N GLU A 259 11.75 18.21 -14.16
CA GLU A 259 10.34 18.45 -14.45
C GLU A 259 9.95 19.68 -13.62
N ARG A 260 9.45 20.73 -14.30
CA ARG A 260 9.17 22.03 -13.68
C ARG A 260 8.15 21.76 -12.58
N ILE A 261 8.61 21.63 -11.33
CA ILE A 261 7.72 21.50 -10.18
C ILE A 261 7.07 22.86 -10.05
N GLU A 262 5.91 23.02 -10.66
CA GLU A 262 5.04 24.14 -10.39
C GLU A 262 4.71 24.05 -8.90
N VAL A 263 5.44 24.87 -8.12
CA VAL A 263 5.19 25.00 -6.69
C VAL A 263 3.78 25.58 -6.60
N PRO A 264 2.80 24.81 -6.07
CA PRO A 264 1.45 25.34 -5.93
C PRO A 264 1.53 26.64 -5.12
N PRO A 265 0.70 27.64 -5.45
CA PRO A 265 0.68 28.93 -4.75
C PRO A 265 0.70 28.70 -3.23
N GLU A 266 1.51 29.49 -2.53
CA GLU A 266 1.81 29.29 -1.11
C GLU A 266 0.53 29.09 -0.30
N SER A 267 0.32 27.87 0.19
CA SER A 267 -0.83 27.55 1.02
C SER A 267 -0.68 28.23 2.37
N ASN A 268 -1.79 28.75 2.90
CA ASN A 268 -1.82 29.37 4.21
C ASN A 268 -1.27 28.39 5.27
N PHE A 269 -0.49 28.90 6.22
CA PHE A 269 0.09 28.06 7.30
C PHE A 269 -0.95 27.16 7.98
N PHE A 270 -2.17 27.67 8.17
CA PHE A 270 -3.30 26.93 8.71
C PHE A 270 -3.69 25.73 7.83
N GLU A 271 -3.78 25.93 6.53
CA GLU A 271 -4.07 24.87 5.56
C GLU A 271 -2.97 23.80 5.57
N ARG A 272 -1.71 24.22 5.70
CA ARG A 272 -0.57 23.31 5.84
C ARG A 272 -0.65 22.49 7.14
N ALA A 273 -1.00 23.13 8.25
CA ALA A 273 -1.17 22.46 9.54
C ALA A 273 -2.29 21.41 9.45
N ILE A 274 -3.44 21.77 8.88
CA ILE A 274 -4.57 20.85 8.71
C ILE A 274 -4.26 19.74 7.73
N SER A 275 -3.60 20.04 6.62
CA SER A 275 -3.17 19.03 5.65
C SER A 275 -2.14 18.07 6.25
N SER A 276 -1.36 18.51 7.25
CA SER A 276 -0.42 17.63 7.96
C SER A 276 -1.12 16.74 8.99
N PHE A 277 -2.22 17.21 9.57
CA PHE A 277 -2.93 16.51 10.65
C PHE A 277 -4.09 15.64 10.14
N THR A 278 -4.68 16.01 9.00
CA THR A 278 -5.90 15.43 8.42
C THR A 278 -5.66 14.99 6.98
N PHE A 279 -6.69 14.37 6.37
CA PHE A 279 -6.67 14.03 4.95
C PHE A 279 -7.12 15.18 4.04
N TYR A 280 -7.21 16.41 4.56
CA TYR A 280 -7.71 17.56 3.81
C TYR A 280 -6.93 17.79 2.50
N GLY A 281 -5.60 17.78 2.56
CA GLY A 281 -4.77 17.98 1.37
C GLY A 281 -4.92 16.86 0.33
N GLU A 282 -5.05 15.61 0.77
CA GLU A 282 -5.26 14.47 -0.12
C GLU A 282 -6.65 14.52 -0.77
N LEU A 283 -7.70 14.89 -0.02
CA LEU A 283 -9.07 15.05 -0.54
C LEU A 283 -9.20 16.25 -1.48
N LYS A 284 -8.57 17.38 -1.15
CA LYS A 284 -8.59 18.60 -1.97
C LYS A 284 -7.87 18.41 -3.31
N ASN A 285 -6.77 17.66 -3.32
CA ASN A 285 -5.97 17.43 -4.52
C ASN A 285 -6.42 16.21 -5.34
N ALA A 286 -7.38 15.41 -4.84
CA ALA A 286 -7.88 14.25 -5.54
C ALA A 286 -8.65 14.66 -6.80
N GLY A 287 -8.08 14.37 -7.97
CA GLY A 287 -8.66 14.72 -9.27
C GLY A 287 -9.47 13.59 -9.89
N CYS A 288 -9.28 12.34 -9.43
CA CYS A 288 -9.98 11.19 -9.95
C CYS A 288 -10.56 10.29 -8.85
N GLN A 289 -11.55 9.48 -9.21
CA GLN A 289 -12.25 8.58 -8.29
C GLN A 289 -11.30 7.55 -7.63
N ASP A 290 -10.24 7.16 -8.32
CA ASP A 290 -9.25 6.22 -7.78
C ASP A 290 -8.49 6.83 -6.59
N ASP A 291 -8.16 8.13 -6.64
CA ASP A 291 -7.49 8.84 -5.54
C ASP A 291 -8.39 8.87 -4.29
N PHE A 292 -9.67 9.21 -4.48
CA PHE A 292 -10.66 9.18 -3.39
C PHE A 292 -10.82 7.78 -2.80
N SER A 293 -10.81 6.74 -3.63
CA SER A 293 -10.90 5.36 -3.16
C SER A 293 -9.72 4.97 -2.26
N MET A 294 -8.52 5.46 -2.59
CA MET A 294 -7.31 5.21 -1.80
C MET A 294 -7.41 5.90 -0.43
N VAL A 295 -7.79 7.18 -0.40
CA VAL A 295 -7.98 7.94 0.84
C VAL A 295 -9.08 7.30 1.70
N PHE A 296 -10.18 6.89 1.08
CA PHE A 296 -11.31 6.26 1.77
C PHE A 296 -10.93 4.94 2.44
N ASN A 297 -10.23 4.05 1.72
CA ASN A 297 -9.76 2.78 2.28
C ASN A 297 -8.81 2.99 3.47
N ARG A 298 -7.93 3.99 3.37
CA ARG A 298 -7.01 4.35 4.45
C ARG A 298 -7.75 4.89 5.68
N LEU A 299 -8.73 5.76 5.49
CA LEU A 299 -9.60 6.27 6.56
C LEU A 299 -10.32 5.13 7.29
N GLN A 300 -10.90 4.17 6.57
CA GLN A 300 -11.57 3.02 7.19
C GLN A 300 -10.63 2.16 8.04
N LEU A 301 -9.41 1.91 7.53
CA LEU A 301 -8.38 1.18 8.26
C LEU A 301 -7.96 1.92 9.52
N GLU A 302 -7.74 3.23 9.43
CA GLU A 302 -7.38 4.07 10.58
C GLU A 302 -8.50 4.11 11.62
N TRP A 303 -9.77 4.19 11.23
CA TRP A 303 -10.90 4.13 12.16
C TRP A 303 -11.04 2.77 12.84
N THR A 304 -10.85 1.67 12.11
CA THR A 304 -10.92 0.32 12.68
C THR A 304 -9.80 0.10 13.68
N TYR A 305 -8.59 0.53 13.34
CA TYR A 305 -7.44 0.46 14.25
C TYR A 305 -7.66 1.33 15.50
N THR A 306 -8.12 2.57 15.32
CA THR A 306 -8.41 3.50 16.42
C THR A 306 -9.50 2.95 17.34
N ALA A 307 -10.56 2.36 16.77
CA ALA A 307 -11.63 1.71 17.54
C ALA A 307 -11.08 0.56 18.40
N GLY A 308 -10.22 -0.29 17.83
CA GLY A 308 -9.59 -1.40 18.56
C GLY A 308 -8.76 -0.92 19.76
N ILE A 309 -7.94 0.13 19.58
CA ILE A 309 -7.15 0.71 20.68
C ILE A 309 -8.06 1.33 21.74
N LEU A 310 -9.10 2.06 21.34
CA LEU A 310 -10.03 2.68 22.27
C LEU A 310 -10.77 1.63 23.12
N VAL A 311 -11.15 0.49 22.54
CA VAL A 311 -11.73 -0.63 23.30
C VAL A 311 -10.72 -1.19 24.32
N ALA A 312 -9.45 -1.32 23.93
CA ALA A 312 -8.40 -1.76 24.85
C ALA A 312 -8.19 -0.75 26.01
N LEU A 313 -8.17 0.55 25.71
CA LEU A 313 -8.08 1.61 26.72
C LEU A 313 -9.29 1.61 27.66
N ALA A 314 -10.50 1.43 27.11
CA ALA A 314 -11.71 1.30 27.91
C ALA A 314 -11.64 0.10 28.86
N ALA A 315 -11.14 -1.06 28.39
CA ALA A 315 -10.94 -2.23 29.25
C ALA A 315 -9.94 -1.97 30.39
N VAL A 316 -8.85 -1.25 30.11
CA VAL A 316 -7.89 -0.82 31.16
C VAL A 316 -8.56 0.12 32.16
N ASN A 317 -9.32 1.11 31.71
CA ASN A 317 -10.06 2.02 32.59
C ASN A 317 -11.07 1.25 33.47
N THR A 318 -11.81 0.30 32.90
CA THR A 318 -12.73 -0.57 33.66
C THR A 318 -11.98 -1.41 34.70
N ALA A 319 -10.82 -1.97 34.37
CA ALA A 319 -10.00 -2.70 35.33
C ALA A 319 -9.55 -1.80 36.48
N VAL A 320 -9.15 -0.55 36.21
CA VAL A 320 -8.80 0.42 37.26
C VAL A 320 -9.99 0.73 38.16
N PHE A 321 -11.19 0.92 37.60
CA PHE A 321 -12.40 1.16 38.41
C PHE A 321 -12.85 -0.07 39.20
N SER A 322 -12.46 -1.28 38.80
CA SER A 322 -12.78 -2.51 39.54
C SER A 322 -11.92 -2.69 40.78
N ILE A 323 -10.83 -1.94 40.93
CA ILE A 323 -9.99 -1.97 42.13
C ILE A 323 -10.78 -1.33 43.27
N SER A 324 -11.06 -2.11 44.32
CA SER A 324 -11.79 -1.63 45.49
C SER A 324 -11.07 -0.45 46.16
N PRO A 325 -11.82 0.52 46.73
CA PRO A 325 -11.24 1.68 47.41
C PRO A 325 -10.35 1.30 48.61
N ASP A 326 -10.56 0.12 49.18
CA ASP A 326 -9.75 -0.45 50.27
C ASP A 326 -8.45 -1.13 49.80
N SER A 327 -8.08 -0.96 48.53
CA SER A 327 -6.82 -1.50 48.03
C SER A 327 -5.61 -0.83 48.71
N ILE A 328 -4.48 -1.53 48.70
CA ILE A 328 -3.21 -1.09 49.32
C ILE A 328 -2.74 0.27 48.76
N PHE A 329 -3.23 0.69 47.60
CA PHE A 329 -2.90 1.97 46.99
C PHE A 329 -4.08 2.94 47.12
N ALA A 330 -3.97 3.89 48.04
CA ALA A 330 -4.91 5.01 48.13
C ALA A 330 -4.82 5.85 46.85
N ILE A 331 -5.85 5.78 46.00
CA ILE A 331 -5.91 6.55 44.75
C ILE A 331 -6.27 8.00 45.10
N SER A 332 -5.42 8.94 44.68
CA SER A 332 -5.69 10.36 44.88
C SER A 332 -6.92 10.80 44.06
N PRO A 333 -7.71 11.79 44.54
CA PRO A 333 -8.87 12.28 43.80
C PRO A 333 -8.48 12.84 42.41
N VAL A 334 -7.25 13.35 42.26
CA VAL A 334 -6.70 13.81 40.98
C VAL A 334 -6.47 12.63 40.02
N ALA A 335 -5.91 11.52 40.51
CA ALA A 335 -5.75 10.30 39.72
C ALA A 335 -7.12 9.75 39.29
N LEU A 336 -8.10 9.75 40.19
CA LEU A 336 -9.47 9.33 39.86
C LEU A 336 -10.09 10.22 38.77
N GLY A 337 -9.89 11.54 38.83
CA GLY A 337 -10.32 12.47 37.79
C GLY A 337 -9.67 12.19 36.43
N ALA A 338 -8.37 11.85 36.41
CA ALA A 338 -7.65 11.50 35.19
C ALA A 338 -8.19 10.19 34.57
N VAL A 339 -8.36 9.11 35.35
CA VAL A 339 -8.93 7.86 34.79
C VAL A 339 -10.38 8.04 34.33
N ALA A 340 -11.18 8.87 35.02
CA ALA A 340 -12.52 9.22 34.58
C ALA A 340 -12.52 9.98 33.25
N ALA A 341 -11.66 10.99 33.09
CA ALA A 341 -11.49 11.72 31.83
C ALA A 341 -11.03 10.79 30.69
N SER A 342 -10.09 9.89 30.96
CA SER A 342 -9.68 8.83 30.02
C SER A 342 -10.86 7.95 29.61
N SER A 343 -11.67 7.50 30.56
CA SER A 343 -12.83 6.64 30.31
C SER A 343 -13.89 7.31 29.45
N VAL A 344 -14.21 8.59 29.73
CA VAL A 344 -15.16 9.38 28.93
C VAL A 344 -14.63 9.58 27.51
N ALA A 345 -13.36 9.96 27.36
CA ALA A 345 -12.73 10.14 26.06
C ALA A 345 -12.70 8.82 25.26
N SER A 346 -12.38 7.69 25.92
CA SER A 346 -12.45 6.35 25.33
C SER A 346 -13.86 6.03 24.83
N GLY A 347 -14.88 6.18 25.68
CA GLY A 347 -16.27 5.87 25.34
C GLY A 347 -16.80 6.71 24.17
N LEU A 348 -16.57 8.03 24.18
CA LEU A 348 -16.91 8.92 23.08
C LEU A 348 -16.16 8.55 21.80
N GLY A 349 -14.88 8.21 21.92
CA GLY A 349 -14.06 7.78 20.79
C GLY A 349 -14.62 6.51 20.13
N ILE A 350 -14.99 5.50 20.93
CA ILE A 350 -15.61 4.25 20.44
C ILE A 350 -16.92 4.55 19.73
N ALA A 351 -17.77 5.39 20.34
CA ALA A 351 -19.05 5.78 19.73
C ALA A 351 -18.85 6.48 18.39
N CYS A 352 -17.93 7.45 18.30
CA CYS A 352 -17.59 8.13 17.05
C CYS A 352 -17.01 7.18 16.01
N ALA A 353 -16.03 6.33 16.37
CA ALA A 353 -15.41 5.40 15.45
C ALA A 353 -16.43 4.38 14.91
N THR A 354 -17.28 3.84 15.80
CA THR A 354 -18.35 2.91 15.42
C THR A 354 -19.36 3.60 14.51
N TRP A 355 -19.75 4.83 14.81
CA TRP A 355 -20.62 5.62 13.95
C TRP A 355 -20.02 5.80 12.55
N PHE A 356 -18.75 6.20 12.44
CA PHE A 356 -18.07 6.32 11.15
C PHE A 356 -17.99 4.98 10.40
N LEU A 357 -17.60 3.90 11.08
CA LEU A 357 -17.52 2.57 10.47
C LEU A 357 -18.89 2.11 9.96
N VAL A 358 -19.95 2.21 10.77
CA VAL A 358 -21.31 1.83 10.35
C VAL A 358 -21.78 2.71 9.20
N ARG A 359 -21.54 4.02 9.29
CA ARG A 359 -21.96 5.01 8.28
C ARG A 359 -21.32 4.78 6.92
N TYR A 360 -20.05 4.35 6.90
CA TYR A 360 -19.22 4.26 5.70
C TYR A 360 -18.85 2.84 5.26
N ALA A 361 -19.19 1.79 6.01
CA ALA A 361 -18.84 0.40 5.64
C ALA A 361 -19.46 -0.08 4.31
N TRP A 362 -20.62 0.46 3.93
CA TRP A 362 -21.41 0.00 2.78
C TRP A 362 -21.58 1.07 1.71
N VAL A 363 -20.67 2.05 1.67
CA VAL A 363 -20.81 3.26 0.85
C VAL A 363 -19.86 3.18 -0.33
N ASP A 364 -20.41 3.34 -1.54
CA ASP A 364 -19.61 3.47 -2.76
C ASP A 364 -18.83 4.79 -2.76
N VAL A 365 -17.70 4.82 -3.48
CA VAL A 365 -16.78 5.98 -3.51
C VAL A 365 -17.50 7.26 -3.95
N GLU A 366 -18.45 7.19 -4.88
CA GLU A 366 -19.23 8.36 -5.34
C GLU A 366 -20.09 8.94 -4.22
N THR A 367 -20.74 8.07 -3.45
CA THR A 367 -21.56 8.49 -2.30
C THR A 367 -20.67 8.98 -1.15
N PHE A 368 -19.47 8.44 -1.01
CA PHE A 368 -18.47 8.96 -0.08
C PHE A 368 -18.06 10.38 -0.46
N ILE A 369 -17.70 10.64 -1.73
CA ILE A 369 -17.32 11.97 -2.22
C ILE A 369 -18.45 12.98 -1.94
N ALA A 370 -19.69 12.64 -2.30
CA ALA A 370 -20.86 13.51 -2.09
C ALA A 370 -21.18 13.78 -0.61
N ARG A 371 -20.74 12.92 0.32
CA ARG A 371 -20.92 13.10 1.77
C ARG A 371 -19.74 13.76 2.46
N ALA A 372 -18.56 13.64 1.87
CA ALA A 372 -17.34 14.25 2.37
C ALA A 372 -17.26 15.73 1.96
N GLU A 373 -17.93 16.11 0.86
CA GLU A 373 -18.11 17.50 0.45
C GLU A 373 -18.89 18.24 1.54
N ASP A 374 -18.27 19.26 2.13
CA ASP A 374 -18.90 20.10 3.13
C ASP A 374 -20.11 20.79 2.48
N MET A 375 -21.22 20.94 3.20
CA MET A 375 -22.37 21.68 2.68
C MET A 375 -21.90 23.09 2.29
N ASP A 376 -22.09 23.44 1.02
CA ASP A 376 -21.77 24.75 0.46
C ASP A 376 -22.33 25.84 1.37
N ILE A 377 -21.47 26.42 2.21
CA ILE A 377 -21.76 27.67 2.91
C ILE A 377 -21.72 28.75 1.83
N SER A 378 -22.89 28.92 1.21
CA SER A 378 -23.25 29.70 0.02
C SER A 378 -23.01 31.22 0.13
N PHE A 379 -21.87 31.68 0.60
CA PHE A 379 -21.61 33.14 0.70
C PHE A 379 -20.29 33.61 0.06
N THR A 380 -19.56 32.76 -0.63
CA THR A 380 -18.34 33.18 -1.32
C THR A 380 -18.35 32.62 -2.74
N GLU A 381 -18.35 33.51 -3.72
CA GLU A 381 -18.53 33.29 -5.17
C GLU A 381 -17.41 32.46 -5.84
N SER A 382 -16.57 31.77 -5.06
CA SER A 382 -15.54 30.87 -5.56
C SER A 382 -15.97 29.43 -5.31
N SER A 383 -16.31 28.73 -6.40
CA SER A 383 -16.78 27.33 -6.42
C SER A 383 -15.66 26.32 -6.12
N THR A 384 -14.97 26.49 -4.99
CA THR A 384 -14.01 25.50 -4.49
C THR A 384 -14.68 24.58 -3.49
N ARG A 385 -14.87 23.32 -3.88
CA ARG A 385 -15.34 22.25 -2.99
C ARG A 385 -14.47 22.21 -1.73
N SER A 386 -15.09 22.37 -0.56
CA SER A 386 -14.41 22.24 0.73
C SER A 386 -14.63 20.85 1.31
N TYR A 387 -13.55 20.23 1.80
CA TYR A 387 -13.56 18.96 2.54
C TYR A 387 -13.10 19.15 3.99
N PHE A 388 -13.11 20.38 4.48
CA PHE A 388 -12.52 20.80 5.74
C PHE A 388 -13.22 20.16 6.95
N PHE A 389 -14.54 20.28 7.06
CA PHE A 389 -15.26 19.76 8.22
C PHE A 389 -15.22 18.25 8.25
N PHE A 390 -15.36 17.61 7.09
CA PHE A 390 -15.19 16.16 7.00
C PHE A 390 -13.77 15.72 7.40
N ALA A 391 -12.72 16.38 6.90
CA ALA A 391 -11.33 16.05 7.23
C ALA A 391 -11.03 16.22 8.73
N LEU A 392 -11.61 17.22 9.39
CA LEU A 392 -11.46 17.44 10.82
C LEU A 392 -12.24 16.40 11.65
N THR A 393 -13.51 16.19 11.32
CA THR A 393 -14.40 15.28 12.06
C THR A 393 -13.99 13.81 11.91
N SER A 394 -13.48 13.41 10.73
CA SER A 394 -12.93 12.06 10.52
C SER A 394 -11.72 11.74 11.40
N ARG A 395 -11.01 12.75 11.92
CA ARG A 395 -9.90 12.61 12.88
C ARG A 395 -10.32 12.64 14.34
N LEU A 396 -11.58 12.95 14.64
CA LEU A 396 -12.08 13.06 16.01
C LEU A 396 -11.86 11.78 16.84
N PRO A 397 -12.08 10.55 16.33
CA PRO A 397 -11.77 9.34 17.09
C PRO A 397 -10.30 9.24 17.51
N SER A 398 -9.36 9.62 16.64
CA SER A 398 -7.92 9.59 16.93
C SER A 398 -7.52 10.66 17.94
N LEU A 399 -8.15 11.84 17.89
CA LEU A 399 -7.98 12.88 18.91
C LEU A 399 -8.49 12.42 20.28
N LEU A 400 -9.65 11.77 20.33
CA LEU A 400 -10.20 11.21 21.57
C LEU A 400 -9.33 10.07 22.12
N MET A 401 -8.77 9.24 21.25
CA MET A 401 -7.77 8.23 21.61
C MET A 401 -6.51 8.87 22.20
N LEU A 402 -6.00 9.95 21.60
CA LEU A 402 -4.84 10.68 22.11
C LEU A 402 -5.14 11.27 23.50
N THR A 403 -6.27 11.96 23.65
CA THR A 403 -6.69 12.53 24.94
C THR A 403 -6.85 11.44 26.01
N SER A 404 -7.48 10.31 25.66
CA SER A 404 -7.60 9.17 26.58
C SER A 404 -6.24 8.60 26.97
N SER A 405 -5.35 8.41 26.01
CA SER A 405 -4.00 7.90 26.25
C SER A 405 -3.19 8.84 27.15
N ILE A 406 -3.20 10.16 26.88
CA ILE A 406 -2.51 11.16 27.71
C ILE A 406 -3.09 11.15 29.14
N SER A 407 -4.41 11.12 29.26
CA SER A 407 -5.08 11.12 30.56
C SER A 407 -4.78 9.85 31.37
N LEU A 408 -4.75 8.68 30.71
CA LEU A 408 -4.34 7.42 31.32
C LEU A 408 -2.85 7.43 31.71
N MET A 409 -1.98 8.02 30.88
CA MET A 409 -0.55 8.17 31.21
C MET A 409 -0.34 9.07 32.43
N VAL A 410 -1.11 10.16 32.56
CA VAL A 410 -1.09 11.02 33.75
C VAL A 410 -1.57 10.24 34.98
N PHE A 411 -2.64 9.46 34.87
CA PHE A 411 -3.09 8.57 35.95
C PHE A 411 -1.98 7.61 36.39
N LEU A 412 -1.36 6.89 35.44
CA LEU A 412 -0.28 5.94 35.73
C LEU A 412 0.93 6.63 36.35
N ALA A 413 1.29 7.83 35.89
CA ALA A 413 2.38 8.60 36.46
C ALA A 413 2.10 9.01 37.92
N ILE A 414 0.87 9.44 38.24
CA ILE A 414 0.49 9.81 39.61
C ILE A 414 0.52 8.58 40.53
N VAL A 415 -0.03 7.44 40.09
CA VAL A 415 -0.05 6.20 40.88
C VAL A 415 1.37 5.62 41.06
N ALA A 416 2.19 5.63 40.01
CA ALA A 416 3.57 5.18 40.11
C ALA A 416 4.39 6.09 41.03
N TRP A 417 4.16 7.42 40.96
CA TRP A 417 4.83 8.38 41.82
C TRP A 417 4.43 8.23 43.29
N SER A 418 3.16 7.96 43.58
CA SER A 418 2.71 7.72 44.96
C SER A 418 3.24 6.39 45.52
N ALA A 419 3.43 5.38 44.67
CA ALA A 419 3.98 4.09 45.08
C ALA A 419 5.51 4.12 45.28
N TRP A 420 6.28 4.66 44.32
CA TRP A 420 7.74 4.66 44.39
C TRP A 420 8.40 5.78 43.56
N PRO A 421 8.50 7.01 44.10
CA PRO A 421 8.96 8.18 43.33
C PRO A 421 10.41 8.05 42.85
N THR A 422 11.29 7.46 43.66
CA THR A 422 12.70 7.25 43.30
C THR A 422 12.84 6.38 42.05
N ALA A 423 12.09 5.27 41.96
CA ALA A 423 12.12 4.39 40.80
C ALA A 423 11.57 5.09 39.55
N VAL A 424 10.51 5.88 39.69
CA VAL A 424 9.95 6.67 38.57
C VAL A 424 10.98 7.67 38.04
N ILE A 425 11.68 8.41 38.91
CA ILE A 425 12.72 9.37 38.49
C ILE A 425 13.85 8.65 37.74
N VAL A 426 14.37 7.56 38.31
CA VAL A 426 15.47 6.78 37.70
C VAL A 426 15.03 6.19 36.36
N GLY A 427 13.81 5.65 36.29
CA GLY A 427 13.23 5.11 35.07
C GLY A 427 13.05 6.17 33.98
N CYS A 428 12.45 7.32 34.32
CA CYS A 428 12.30 8.45 33.40
C CYS A 428 13.65 8.98 32.91
N PHE A 429 14.65 9.09 33.79
CA PHE A 429 16.00 9.50 33.42
C PHE A 429 16.64 8.49 32.46
N LEU A 430 16.53 7.19 32.73
CA LEU A 430 17.09 6.15 31.87
C LEU A 430 16.44 6.14 30.48
N VAL A 431 15.10 6.20 30.41
CA VAL A 431 14.38 6.25 29.13
C VAL A 431 14.71 7.54 28.37
N GLY A 432 14.79 8.68 29.07
CA GLY A 432 15.21 9.96 28.48
C GLY A 432 16.63 9.91 27.94
N LEU A 433 17.55 9.27 28.65
CA LEU A 433 18.93 9.03 28.21
C LEU A 433 18.97 8.14 26.96
N LEU A 434 18.20 7.05 26.93
CA LEU A 434 18.13 6.14 25.79
C LEU A 434 17.54 6.81 24.55
N MET A 435 16.44 7.57 24.69
CA MET A 435 15.86 8.34 23.59
C MET A 435 16.79 9.48 23.15
N GLY A 436 17.46 10.13 24.11
CA GLY A 436 18.45 11.18 23.87
C GLY A 436 19.75 10.66 23.25
N LEU A 437 20.04 9.37 23.34
CA LEU A 437 21.29 8.78 22.84
C LEU A 437 21.48 8.99 21.34
N GLN A 438 20.40 8.94 20.56
CA GLN A 438 20.44 9.23 19.12
C GLN A 438 20.90 10.67 18.86
N PHE A 439 20.33 11.63 19.61
CA PHE A 439 20.71 13.03 19.53
C PHE A 439 22.11 13.28 20.07
N LEU A 440 22.54 12.55 21.09
CA LEU A 440 23.90 12.64 21.66
C LEU A 440 24.93 12.14 20.64
N VAL A 441 24.69 10.99 20.00
CA VAL A 441 25.55 10.46 18.92
C VAL A 441 25.59 11.41 17.75
N PHE A 442 24.44 11.96 17.33
CA PHE A 442 24.37 12.93 16.26
C PHE A 442 25.13 14.22 16.61
N SER A 443 24.97 14.72 17.83
CA SER A 443 25.66 15.91 18.33
C SER A 443 27.16 15.68 18.41
N LEU A 444 27.61 14.52 18.91
CA LEU A 444 29.03 14.15 18.95
C LEU A 444 29.63 14.05 17.56
N MET A 445 28.92 13.42 16.61
CA MET A 445 29.34 13.37 15.21
C MET A 445 29.45 14.77 14.60
N PHE A 446 28.51 15.66 14.92
CA PHE A 446 28.54 17.04 14.47
C PHE A 446 29.74 17.78 15.04
N VAL A 447 30.00 17.67 16.35
CA VAL A 447 31.19 18.27 17.00
C VAL A 447 32.48 17.73 16.39
N VAL A 448 32.63 16.43 16.21
CA VAL A 448 33.82 15.82 15.57
C VAL A 448 34.01 16.33 14.15
N LYS A 449 32.93 16.45 13.36
CA LYS A 449 32.99 17.03 12.00
C LYS A 449 33.39 18.50 12.03
N SER A 450 32.84 19.28 12.96
CA SER A 450 33.17 20.70 13.14
C SER A 450 34.64 20.89 13.56
N VAL A 451 35.13 20.14 14.53
CA VAL A 451 36.54 20.15 14.95
C VAL A 451 37.45 19.75 13.80
N ARG A 452 37.12 18.70 13.03
CA ARG A 452 37.91 18.32 11.84
C ARG A 452 37.94 19.39 10.74
N LYS A 453 36.86 20.17 10.58
CA LYS A 453 36.82 21.29 9.63
C LYS A 453 37.72 22.44 10.11
N VAL A 454 37.61 22.80 11.39
CA VAL A 454 38.45 23.85 12.00
C VAL A 454 39.92 23.46 11.95
N LEU A 455 40.26 22.20 12.31
CA LEU A 455 41.62 21.70 12.25
C LEU A 455 42.18 21.72 10.81
N ARG A 456 41.38 21.33 9.81
CA ARG A 456 41.77 21.43 8.39
C ARG A 456 41.98 22.87 7.93
N PHE A 457 41.16 23.80 8.40
CA PHE A 457 41.32 25.22 8.10
C PHE A 457 42.63 25.77 8.67
N PHE A 458 42.94 25.48 9.94
CA PHE A 458 44.21 25.88 10.56
C PHE A 458 45.43 25.20 9.91
N ALA A 459 45.35 23.90 9.60
CA ALA A 459 46.42 23.20 8.89
C ALA A 459 46.69 23.80 7.50
N GLY A 460 45.63 24.19 6.77
CA GLY A 460 45.76 24.87 5.48
C GLY A 460 46.39 26.28 5.58
N LEU A 461 46.19 26.99 6.69
CA LEU A 461 46.85 28.27 6.96
C LEU A 461 48.34 28.10 7.24
N VAL A 462 48.71 27.10 8.05
CA VAL A 462 50.12 26.81 8.39
C VAL A 462 50.90 26.29 7.19
N MET A 463 50.28 25.46 6.35
CA MET A 463 50.91 24.91 5.15
C MET A 463 50.81 25.81 3.93
N ARG A 464 50.31 27.06 4.02
CA ARG A 464 50.38 27.98 2.88
C ARG A 464 51.85 28.33 2.71
N PRO A 465 52.57 27.73 1.73
CA PRO A 465 53.98 27.97 1.60
C PRO A 465 54.13 29.46 1.35
N ARG A 466 54.99 30.09 2.14
CA ARG A 466 55.42 31.47 1.92
C ARG A 466 55.96 31.48 0.50
N LYS A 467 55.16 31.93 -0.47
CA LYS A 467 55.64 32.19 -1.83
C LYS A 467 56.81 33.13 -1.64
N GLU A 468 58.01 32.62 -1.87
CA GLU A 468 59.22 33.40 -1.86
C GLU A 468 59.01 34.49 -2.91
N GLU A 469 58.84 35.73 -2.46
CA GLU A 469 58.88 36.95 -3.28
C GLU A 469 60.34 37.19 -3.72
N GLY A 470 60.92 36.22 -4.40
CA GLY A 470 62.35 36.16 -4.70
C GLY A 470 62.64 35.71 -6.12
N GLU A 471 61.94 36.25 -7.13
CA GLU A 471 62.32 36.00 -8.53
C GLU A 471 61.97 37.16 -9.49
N GLU A 472 62.03 38.41 -9.01
CA GLU A 472 61.97 39.61 -9.87
C GLU A 472 63.21 40.49 -9.64
N MET A 473 64.41 39.97 -9.91
CA MET A 473 65.60 40.82 -9.98
C MET A 473 66.71 40.32 -10.91
N ASN A 474 66.37 39.68 -12.04
CA ASN A 474 67.39 39.32 -13.03
C ASN A 474 66.88 39.31 -14.48
N GLU A 475 66.38 40.46 -14.96
CA GLU A 475 66.22 40.69 -16.41
C GLU A 475 66.48 42.17 -16.75
N LYS A 476 67.72 42.61 -16.52
CA LYS A 476 68.31 43.79 -17.15
C LYS A 476 69.80 43.52 -17.40
N CYS A 477 70.11 42.93 -18.56
CA CYS A 477 71.37 43.13 -19.26
C CYS A 477 71.24 42.72 -20.72
#